data_AF-I3SC31-F1
#
_entry.id   AF-I3SC31-F1
#
_cell.length_a   1.000
_cell.length_b   1.000
_cell.length_c   1.000
_cell.angle_alpha   90.00
_cell.angle_beta   90.00
_cell.angle_gamma   90.00
#
_symmetry.space_group_name_H-M   'P 1'
#
loop_
_entity.id
_entity.type
_entity.pdbx_description
1 polymer ?
#
loop_
_entity_poly.entity_id
_entity_poly.type
_entity_poly.pdbx_seq_one_letter_code
_entity_poly.pdbx_strand_id
1 'polypeptide(L)'
;MSKQTKQPIEESRKKIWLVDSKGLIVSSRANSLQHFKKPWAHEHEPVSTLIDAVKVIKPTVLIGSSGVGQTFTKEVIEAMTSNNEKPLILALSNPTSQSECTAQQAYEWSEGRAIFASGSPFDPVEIKGKVYYSGQSNNAYIFPGFGLGLVMSGAIRVHDDMLLAASEALAKQVSEENYKKGLIYPPFTDIRKISADIAASVAAKAYELGLATHIPRPQDLVKYAESCMYSPVYRNYR
;
A
#
# COMPACT_ATOMS: atom_id res chain seq x y z
N MET A 1 -6.42 -4.02 -10.40
CA MET A 1 -6.13 -5.03 -11.43
C MET A 1 -7.32 -5.23 -12.37
N SER A 2 -8.45 -5.80 -11.91
CA SER A 2 -9.66 -6.01 -12.75
C SER A 2 -10.14 -4.76 -13.50
N LYS A 3 -10.17 -3.59 -12.84
CA LYS A 3 -10.53 -2.30 -13.48
C LYS A 3 -9.58 -1.92 -14.63
N GLN A 4 -8.29 -2.24 -14.52
CA GLN A 4 -7.28 -1.92 -15.54
C GLN A 4 -7.28 -2.96 -16.69
N THR A 5 -7.39 -4.24 -16.36
CA THR A 5 -7.34 -5.33 -17.34
C THR A 5 -8.71 -5.65 -17.96
N LYS A 6 -9.78 -5.10 -17.41
CA LYS A 6 -11.19 -5.39 -17.75
C LYS A 6 -11.57 -6.88 -17.63
N GLN A 7 -10.82 -7.63 -16.83
CA GLN A 7 -11.10 -9.04 -16.54
C GLN A 7 -11.92 -9.17 -15.24
N PRO A 8 -12.64 -10.30 -15.06
CA PRO A 8 -13.29 -10.63 -13.79
C PRO A 8 -12.30 -10.59 -12.61
N ILE A 9 -12.79 -10.28 -11.41
CA ILE A 9 -11.94 -10.16 -10.21
C ILE A 9 -11.25 -11.48 -9.88
N GLU A 10 -11.89 -12.60 -10.18
CA GLU A 10 -11.40 -13.96 -10.03
C GLU A 10 -10.09 -14.18 -10.81
N GLU A 11 -10.00 -13.67 -12.04
CA GLU A 11 -8.77 -13.74 -12.84
C GLU A 11 -7.64 -12.94 -12.21
N SER A 12 -7.95 -11.79 -11.61
CA SER A 12 -6.96 -10.97 -10.89
C SER A 12 -6.42 -11.68 -9.63
N ARG A 13 -7.22 -12.56 -9.00
CA ARG A 13 -6.83 -13.28 -7.78
C ARG A 13 -5.84 -14.41 -8.05
N LYS A 14 -5.83 -15.01 -9.25
CA LYS A 14 -5.01 -16.19 -9.59
C LYS A 14 -3.50 -16.03 -9.37
N LYS A 15 -3.00 -14.78 -9.37
CA LYS A 15 -1.59 -14.46 -9.14
C LYS A 15 -1.30 -13.90 -7.74
N ILE A 16 -2.30 -13.95 -6.85
CA ILE A 16 -2.19 -13.49 -5.47
C ILE A 16 -2.26 -14.72 -4.58
N TRP A 17 -1.17 -14.95 -3.84
CA TRP A 17 -0.98 -16.09 -2.96
C TRP A 17 -0.84 -15.61 -1.52
N LEU A 18 -1.37 -16.38 -0.57
CA LEU A 18 -1.29 -16.05 0.85
C LEU A 18 -0.77 -17.24 1.65
N VAL A 19 0.05 -16.95 2.64
CA VAL A 19 0.58 -17.90 3.62
C VAL A 19 0.02 -17.52 4.98
N ASP A 20 -0.55 -18.50 5.70
CA ASP A 20 -1.00 -18.32 7.09
C ASP A 20 -0.19 -19.21 8.05
N SER A 21 -0.61 -19.28 9.31
CA SER A 21 0.08 -20.08 10.34
C SER A 21 0.17 -21.59 10.04
N LYS A 22 -0.57 -22.09 9.04
CA LYS A 22 -0.52 -23.49 8.58
C LYS A 22 0.10 -23.63 7.18
N GLY A 23 0.76 -22.59 6.67
CA GLY A 23 1.40 -22.58 5.36
C GLY A 23 0.55 -21.94 4.25
N LEU A 24 0.86 -22.26 3.00
CA LEU A 24 0.22 -21.72 1.80
C LEU A 24 -1.27 -22.08 1.75
N ILE A 25 -2.12 -21.09 1.48
CA ILE A 25 -3.56 -21.27 1.28
C ILE A 25 -3.78 -21.86 -0.12
N VAL A 26 -4.24 -23.11 -0.16
CA VAL A 26 -4.47 -23.89 -1.39
C VAL A 26 -5.81 -24.61 -1.35
N SER A 27 -6.32 -25.02 -2.51
CA SER A 27 -7.65 -25.61 -2.69
C SER A 27 -7.90 -26.85 -1.82
N SER A 28 -6.88 -27.69 -1.63
CA SER A 28 -6.97 -28.88 -0.76
C SER A 28 -7.26 -28.55 0.71
N ARG A 29 -7.03 -27.31 1.14
CA ARG A 29 -7.35 -26.82 2.50
C ARG A 29 -8.74 -26.19 2.61
N ALA A 30 -9.49 -26.01 1.51
CA ALA A 30 -10.71 -25.19 1.43
C ALA A 30 -11.77 -25.48 2.51
N ASN A 31 -11.94 -26.75 2.90
CA ASN A 31 -12.93 -27.15 3.90
C ASN A 31 -12.57 -26.68 5.33
N SER A 32 -11.29 -26.43 5.60
CA SER A 32 -10.78 -25.99 6.91
C SER A 32 -10.56 -24.48 7.00
N LEU A 33 -10.71 -23.75 5.89
CA LEU A 33 -10.41 -22.32 5.80
C LEU A 33 -11.61 -21.47 6.20
N GLN A 34 -11.34 -20.35 6.88
CA GLN A 34 -12.34 -19.30 7.07
C GLN A 34 -12.85 -18.77 5.72
N HIS A 35 -14.10 -18.34 5.66
CA HIS A 35 -14.76 -17.95 4.40
C HIS A 35 -13.96 -16.91 3.58
N PHE A 36 -13.37 -15.91 4.24
CA PHE A 36 -12.60 -14.85 3.58
C PHE A 36 -11.27 -15.31 2.98
N LYS A 37 -10.77 -16.50 3.38
CA LYS A 37 -9.55 -17.12 2.81
C LYS A 37 -9.84 -17.95 1.56
N LYS A 38 -11.06 -18.47 1.41
CA LYS A 38 -11.45 -19.39 0.33
C LYS A 38 -11.22 -18.81 -1.09
N PRO A 39 -11.48 -17.52 -1.37
CA PRO A 39 -11.23 -16.95 -2.71
C PRO A 39 -9.76 -16.95 -3.14
N TRP A 40 -8.84 -17.26 -2.23
CA TRP A 40 -7.39 -17.28 -2.48
C TRP A 40 -6.81 -18.70 -2.46
N ALA A 41 -7.65 -19.71 -2.24
CA ALA A 41 -7.27 -21.11 -2.16
C ALA A 41 -7.19 -21.72 -3.57
N HIS A 42 -6.15 -21.34 -4.31
CA HIS A 42 -5.92 -21.82 -5.68
C HIS A 42 -5.43 -23.27 -5.69
N GLU A 43 -5.52 -23.92 -6.85
CA GLU A 43 -4.93 -25.25 -7.05
C GLU A 43 -3.40 -25.15 -7.01
N HIS A 44 -2.81 -25.80 -6.01
CA HIS A 44 -1.37 -25.94 -5.83
C HIS A 44 -1.10 -27.01 -4.75
N GLU A 45 0.06 -27.65 -4.79
CA GLU A 45 0.49 -28.55 -3.73
C GLU A 45 0.63 -27.82 -2.38
N PRO A 46 0.32 -28.47 -1.24
CA PRO A 46 0.53 -27.86 0.07
C PRO A 46 2.00 -27.48 0.29
N VAL A 47 2.22 -26.28 0.83
CA VAL A 47 3.55 -25.78 1.21
C VAL A 47 3.49 -25.26 2.64
N SER A 48 4.38 -25.72 3.50
CA SER A 48 4.32 -25.44 4.95
C SER A 48 5.04 -24.17 5.37
N THR A 49 6.11 -23.77 4.66
CA THR A 49 6.96 -22.64 5.05
C THR A 49 6.90 -21.48 4.04
N LEU A 50 7.21 -20.27 4.51
CA LEU A 50 7.28 -19.10 3.63
C LEU A 50 8.42 -19.22 2.59
N ILE A 51 9.60 -19.71 2.99
CA ILE A 51 10.74 -19.85 2.08
C ILE A 51 10.43 -20.82 0.93
N ASP A 52 9.78 -21.94 1.22
CA ASP A 52 9.38 -22.89 0.18
C ASP A 52 8.32 -22.27 -0.73
N ALA A 53 7.37 -21.51 -0.17
CA ALA A 53 6.37 -20.80 -0.95
C ALA A 53 7.02 -19.77 -1.89
N VAL A 54 8.02 -19.00 -1.43
CA VAL A 54 8.78 -18.07 -2.28
C VAL A 54 9.51 -18.81 -3.40
N LYS A 55 10.12 -19.96 -3.12
CA LYS A 55 10.86 -20.74 -4.13
C LYS A 55 9.97 -21.31 -5.23
N VAL A 56 8.78 -21.81 -4.88
CA VAL A 56 7.87 -22.44 -5.85
C VAL A 56 6.98 -21.43 -6.58
N ILE A 57 6.45 -20.43 -5.86
CA ILE A 57 5.58 -19.38 -6.44
C ILE A 57 6.39 -18.33 -7.20
N LYS A 58 7.63 -18.07 -6.77
CA LYS A 58 8.53 -17.05 -7.34
C LYS A 58 7.86 -15.67 -7.46
N PRO A 59 7.30 -15.12 -6.35
CA PRO A 59 6.57 -13.87 -6.41
C PRO A 59 7.51 -12.70 -6.74
N THR A 60 6.98 -11.69 -7.42
CA THR A 60 7.67 -10.42 -7.67
C THR A 60 7.46 -9.40 -6.53
N VAL A 61 6.41 -9.61 -5.74
CA VAL A 61 6.01 -8.79 -4.60
C VAL A 61 5.81 -9.68 -3.39
N LEU A 62 6.44 -9.33 -2.27
CA LEU A 62 6.28 -9.99 -0.99
C LEU A 62 5.73 -9.00 0.04
N ILE A 63 4.59 -9.33 0.66
CA ILE A 63 3.90 -8.47 1.63
C ILE A 63 3.74 -9.22 2.94
N GLY A 64 4.26 -8.62 4.01
CA GLY A 64 4.19 -9.09 5.38
C GLY A 64 3.09 -8.36 6.12
N SER A 65 2.14 -9.11 6.66
CA SER A 65 1.08 -8.61 7.55
C SER A 65 0.74 -9.65 8.61
N SER A 66 1.77 -10.34 9.11
CA SER A 66 1.61 -11.51 10.00
C SER A 66 1.46 -11.13 11.47
N GLY A 67 1.93 -9.94 11.86
CA GLY A 67 2.10 -9.54 13.26
C GLY A 67 3.24 -10.27 13.96
N VAL A 68 4.13 -10.93 13.22
CA VAL A 68 5.26 -11.72 13.74
C VAL A 68 6.57 -11.24 13.12
N GLY A 69 7.42 -10.66 13.97
CA GLY A 69 8.71 -10.13 13.56
C GLY A 69 9.70 -11.19 13.04
N GLN A 70 10.66 -10.74 12.22
CA GLN A 70 11.77 -11.56 11.71
C GLN A 70 11.36 -12.77 10.85
N THR A 71 10.15 -12.76 10.28
CA THR A 71 9.66 -13.84 9.41
C THR A 71 10.17 -13.75 7.97
N PHE A 72 10.59 -12.57 7.50
CA PHE A 72 11.33 -12.42 6.25
C PHE A 72 12.81 -12.61 6.54
N THR A 73 13.23 -13.88 6.64
CA THR A 73 14.62 -14.23 6.94
C THR A 73 15.55 -13.88 5.78
N LYS A 74 16.87 -13.97 6.03
CA LYS A 74 17.89 -13.77 5.00
C LYS A 74 17.65 -14.64 3.77
N GLU A 75 17.35 -15.92 3.98
CA GLU A 75 17.08 -16.88 2.91
C GLU A 75 15.84 -16.49 2.10
N VAL A 76 14.81 -15.93 2.75
CA VAL A 76 13.60 -15.45 2.07
C VAL A 76 13.92 -14.25 1.18
N ILE A 77 14.66 -13.26 1.68
CA ILE A 77 15.02 -12.07 0.91
C ILE A 77 15.99 -12.42 -0.22
N GLU A 78 16.99 -13.27 0.02
CA GLU A 78 17.90 -13.75 -1.03
C GLU A 78 17.15 -14.55 -2.10
N ALA A 79 16.16 -15.37 -1.72
CA ALA A 79 15.30 -16.07 -2.67
C ALA A 79 14.40 -15.13 -3.48
N MET A 80 13.84 -14.08 -2.86
CA MET A 80 13.14 -13.02 -3.59
C MET A 80 14.08 -12.32 -4.59
N THR A 81 15.32 -12.10 -4.18
CA THR A 81 16.32 -11.33 -4.92
C THR A 81 17.01 -12.13 -6.03
N SER A 82 17.00 -13.47 -5.94
CA SER A 82 17.43 -14.35 -7.03
C SER A 82 16.36 -14.53 -8.11
N ASN A 83 15.08 -14.50 -7.72
CA ASN A 83 13.95 -14.59 -8.65
C ASN A 83 13.66 -13.27 -9.39
N ASN A 84 14.08 -12.13 -8.83
CA ASN A 84 13.70 -10.80 -9.32
C ASN A 84 14.89 -9.85 -9.35
N GLU A 85 15.02 -9.07 -10.43
CA GLU A 85 16.04 -8.02 -10.50
C GLU A 85 15.82 -6.96 -9.41
N LYS A 86 14.55 -6.53 -9.21
CA LYS A 86 14.11 -5.56 -8.20
C LYS A 86 12.89 -6.09 -7.43
N PRO A 87 13.07 -6.90 -6.37
CA PRO A 87 11.94 -7.42 -5.60
C PRO A 87 11.26 -6.30 -4.82
N LEU A 88 9.92 -6.28 -4.81
CA LEU A 88 9.15 -5.39 -3.93
C LEU A 88 8.87 -6.11 -2.61
N ILE A 89 9.36 -5.57 -1.49
CA ILE A 89 9.25 -6.16 -0.16
C ILE A 89 8.57 -5.15 0.77
N LEU A 90 7.40 -5.52 1.31
CA LEU A 90 6.61 -4.70 2.21
C LEU A 90 6.51 -5.37 3.59
N ALA A 91 7.18 -4.84 4.62
CA ALA A 91 7.15 -5.39 5.98
C ALA A 91 6.21 -4.57 6.89
N LEU A 92 4.91 -4.86 6.82
CA LEU A 92 3.86 -3.96 7.30
C LEU A 92 3.44 -4.18 8.76
N SER A 93 3.95 -5.22 9.41
CA SER A 93 3.63 -5.48 10.81
C SER A 93 4.19 -4.39 11.74
N ASN A 94 3.38 -4.03 12.74
CA ASN A 94 3.65 -2.94 13.68
C ASN A 94 3.65 -3.45 15.13
N PRO A 95 4.44 -2.86 16.04
CA PRO A 95 5.47 -1.83 15.82
C PRO A 95 6.74 -2.43 15.16
N THR A 96 7.85 -1.69 15.12
CA THR A 96 9.13 -2.16 14.53
C THR A 96 9.59 -3.53 15.03
N SER A 97 9.33 -3.87 16.31
CA SER A 97 9.65 -5.19 16.88
C SER A 97 8.88 -6.35 16.26
N GLN A 98 7.75 -6.08 15.59
CA GLN A 98 6.96 -7.06 14.86
C GLN A 98 7.16 -7.00 13.35
N SER A 99 8.02 -6.12 12.85
CA SER A 99 8.29 -6.02 11.42
C SER A 99 8.94 -7.29 10.90
N GLU A 100 8.47 -7.79 9.75
CA GLU A 100 8.92 -9.06 9.18
C GLU A 100 10.42 -9.07 8.88
N CYS A 101 11.00 -7.92 8.55
CA CYS A 101 12.43 -7.63 8.52
C CYS A 101 12.64 -6.12 8.68
N THR A 102 13.86 -5.69 9.03
CA THR A 102 14.22 -4.27 9.09
C THR A 102 14.60 -3.74 7.69
N ALA A 103 14.63 -2.40 7.53
CA ALA A 103 15.15 -1.78 6.33
C ALA A 103 16.61 -2.20 6.05
N GLN A 104 17.46 -2.25 7.09
CA GLN A 104 18.86 -2.70 6.97
C GLN A 104 18.93 -4.11 6.37
N GLN A 105 18.17 -5.05 6.94
CA GLN A 105 18.12 -6.44 6.47
C GLN A 105 17.63 -6.53 5.03
N ALA A 106 16.55 -5.83 4.69
CA ALA A 106 16.00 -5.84 3.34
C ALA A 106 16.99 -5.34 2.29
N TYR A 107 17.71 -4.24 2.57
CA TYR A 107 18.69 -3.70 1.64
C TYR A 107 20.00 -4.50 1.60
N GLU A 108 20.53 -4.96 2.74
CA GLU A 108 21.74 -5.79 2.76
C GLU A 108 21.55 -7.12 2.04
N TRP A 109 20.49 -7.87 2.40
CA TRP A 109 20.23 -9.20 1.87
C TRP A 109 19.73 -9.19 0.42
N SER A 110 19.35 -8.02 -0.09
CA SER A 110 19.03 -7.81 -1.51
C SER A 110 20.13 -7.10 -2.30
N GLU A 111 21.30 -6.86 -1.69
CA GLU A 111 22.40 -6.09 -2.28
C GLU A 111 22.00 -4.69 -2.78
N GLY A 112 21.03 -4.06 -2.11
CA GLY A 112 20.47 -2.75 -2.43
C GLY A 112 19.46 -2.76 -3.58
N ARG A 113 19.02 -3.94 -4.04
CA ARG A 113 18.09 -4.07 -5.18
C ARG A 113 16.61 -4.04 -4.79
N ALA A 114 16.27 -4.36 -3.55
CA ALA A 114 14.88 -4.36 -3.11
C ALA A 114 14.27 -2.95 -3.15
N ILE A 115 13.00 -2.89 -3.54
CA ILE A 115 12.12 -1.77 -3.23
C ILE A 115 11.48 -2.09 -1.89
N PHE A 116 11.76 -1.30 -0.86
CA PHE A 116 11.33 -1.61 0.50
C PHE A 116 10.44 -0.51 1.11
N ALA A 117 9.37 -0.93 1.77
CA ALA A 117 8.58 -0.09 2.66
C ALA A 117 8.07 -0.90 3.86
N SER A 118 7.75 -0.19 4.94
CA SER A 118 7.40 -0.82 6.21
C SER A 118 6.19 -0.16 6.86
N GLY A 119 5.56 -0.87 7.81
CA GLY A 119 4.45 -0.31 8.60
C GLY A 119 4.93 0.75 9.60
N SER A 120 6.11 0.52 10.19
CA SER A 120 6.76 1.40 11.16
C SER A 120 8.00 2.08 10.57
N PRO A 121 8.39 3.28 11.04
CA PRO A 121 9.55 3.98 10.49
C PRO A 121 10.87 3.26 10.84
N PHE A 122 11.83 3.34 9.92
CA PHE A 122 13.22 2.93 10.12
C PHE A 122 14.14 4.08 9.70
N ASP A 123 15.34 4.10 10.30
CA ASP A 123 16.38 5.05 9.93
C ASP A 123 16.90 4.79 8.49
N PRO A 124 17.46 5.81 7.81
CA PRO A 124 18.12 5.63 6.53
C PRO A 124 19.26 4.60 6.59
N VAL A 125 19.45 3.85 5.51
CA VAL A 125 20.41 2.75 5.41
C VAL A 125 21.44 3.05 4.34
N GLU A 126 22.73 2.90 4.64
CA GLU A 126 23.79 3.05 3.65
C GLU A 126 24.29 1.69 3.16
N ILE A 127 24.19 1.43 1.85
CA ILE A 127 24.74 0.23 1.20
C ILE A 127 25.67 0.68 0.08
N LYS A 128 26.96 0.27 0.16
CA LYS A 128 27.98 0.52 -0.88
C LYS A 128 28.06 2.01 -1.29
N GLY A 129 28.00 2.92 -0.33
CA GLY A 129 28.08 4.38 -0.56
C GLY A 129 26.80 5.04 -1.07
N LYS A 130 25.69 4.29 -1.16
CA LYS A 130 24.36 4.83 -1.48
C LYS A 130 23.45 4.76 -0.26
N VAL A 131 22.83 5.89 0.07
CA VAL A 131 21.83 6.00 1.13
C VAL A 131 20.44 5.68 0.58
N TYR A 132 19.75 4.78 1.26
CA TYR A 132 18.39 4.34 0.98
C TYR A 132 17.47 4.80 2.10
N TYR A 133 16.32 5.32 1.73
CA TYR A 133 15.25 5.68 2.66
C TYR A 133 14.12 4.67 2.50
N SER A 134 13.55 4.20 3.60
CA SER A 134 12.37 3.33 3.59
C SER A 134 11.10 4.17 3.74
N GLY A 135 10.18 4.03 2.79
CA GLY A 135 8.85 4.63 2.92
C GLY A 135 8.04 3.94 4.02
N GLN A 136 7.22 4.70 4.74
CA GLN A 136 6.26 4.14 5.71
C GLN A 136 4.87 4.03 5.08
N SER A 137 4.28 2.84 5.08
CA SER A 137 2.89 2.59 4.68
C SER A 137 1.91 3.07 5.75
N ASN A 138 1.85 4.39 5.96
CA ASN A 138 1.06 5.02 7.00
C ASN A 138 -0.32 5.45 6.47
N ASN A 139 -1.39 5.00 7.13
CA ASN A 139 -2.77 5.36 6.75
C ASN A 139 -3.04 6.87 6.79
N ALA A 140 -2.22 7.65 7.49
CA ALA A 140 -2.27 9.12 7.51
C ALA A 140 -2.05 9.77 6.14
N TYR A 141 -1.51 9.05 5.14
CA TYR A 141 -1.53 9.55 3.77
C TYR A 141 -2.93 9.57 3.16
N ILE A 142 -3.82 8.65 3.56
CA ILE A 142 -5.10 8.42 2.90
C ILE A 142 -6.25 9.09 3.66
N PHE A 143 -6.45 8.75 4.93
CA PHE A 143 -7.70 9.10 5.61
C PHE A 143 -8.00 10.61 5.69
N PRO A 144 -7.03 11.54 5.82
CA PRO A 144 -7.34 12.97 5.90
C PRO A 144 -7.95 13.50 4.59
N GLY A 145 -7.29 13.23 3.46
CA GLY A 145 -7.78 13.61 2.14
C GLY A 145 -9.05 12.86 1.77
N PHE A 146 -9.13 11.57 2.10
CA PHE A 146 -10.32 10.77 1.85
C PHE A 146 -11.55 11.35 2.56
N GLY A 147 -11.43 11.61 3.87
CA GLY A 147 -12.50 12.21 4.67
C GLY A 147 -12.90 13.60 4.17
N LEU A 148 -11.92 14.45 3.86
CA LEU A 148 -12.19 15.77 3.28
C LEU A 148 -12.96 15.66 1.96
N GLY A 149 -12.57 14.73 1.07
CA GLY A 149 -13.24 14.48 -0.20
C GLY A 149 -14.71 14.09 -0.04
N LEU A 150 -15.02 13.23 0.93
CA LEU A 150 -16.41 12.86 1.26
C LEU A 150 -17.21 14.06 1.77
N VAL A 151 -16.63 14.83 2.70
CA VAL A 151 -17.29 15.98 3.34
C VAL A 151 -17.57 17.08 2.32
N MET A 152 -16.57 17.47 1.53
CA MET A 152 -16.70 18.59 0.60
C MET A 152 -17.67 18.30 -0.55
N SER A 153 -17.82 17.03 -0.97
CA SER A 153 -18.82 16.62 -1.99
C SER A 153 -20.20 16.30 -1.41
N GLY A 154 -20.34 16.24 -0.08
CA GLY A 154 -21.55 15.74 0.57
C GLY A 154 -21.85 14.30 0.17
N ALA A 155 -20.83 13.43 0.18
CA ALA A 155 -20.99 12.03 -0.21
C ALA A 155 -21.87 11.28 0.81
N ILE A 156 -22.92 10.58 0.35
CA ILE A 156 -23.85 9.86 1.24
C ILE A 156 -23.42 8.42 1.54
N ARG A 157 -22.51 7.85 0.74
CA ARG A 157 -21.98 6.49 0.89
C ARG A 157 -20.53 6.45 0.44
N VAL A 158 -19.76 5.57 1.06
CA VAL A 158 -18.42 5.17 0.59
C VAL A 158 -18.56 4.02 -0.40
N HIS A 159 -17.75 4.06 -1.46
CA HIS A 159 -17.66 2.99 -2.46
C HIS A 159 -16.18 2.63 -2.71
N ASP A 160 -15.89 1.36 -3.01
CA ASP A 160 -14.52 0.87 -3.27
C ASP A 160 -13.75 1.65 -4.34
N ASP A 161 -14.44 2.21 -5.35
CA ASP A 161 -13.82 3.02 -6.40
C ASP A 161 -13.27 4.34 -5.85
N MET A 162 -13.77 4.82 -4.71
CA MET A 162 -13.19 5.98 -4.00
C MET A 162 -11.87 5.60 -3.32
N LEU A 163 -11.75 4.39 -2.77
CA LEU A 163 -10.49 3.88 -2.20
C LEU A 163 -9.44 3.72 -3.29
N LEU A 164 -9.85 3.23 -4.46
CA LEU A 164 -8.99 3.18 -5.65
C LEU A 164 -8.56 4.60 -6.08
N ALA A 165 -9.51 5.54 -6.18
CA ALA A 165 -9.20 6.93 -6.56
C ALA A 165 -8.21 7.58 -5.58
N ALA A 166 -8.37 7.37 -4.28
CA ALA A 166 -7.43 7.86 -3.27
C ALA A 166 -6.04 7.23 -3.39
N SER A 167 -5.98 5.92 -3.63
CA SER A 167 -4.72 5.19 -3.81
C SER A 167 -3.96 5.67 -5.05
N GLU A 168 -4.66 5.86 -6.17
CA GLU A 168 -4.09 6.40 -7.41
C GLU A 168 -3.65 7.86 -7.28
N ALA A 169 -4.42 8.67 -6.54
CA ALA A 169 -4.07 10.05 -6.26
C ALA A 169 -2.78 10.15 -5.44
N LEU A 170 -2.64 9.34 -4.39
CA LEU A 170 -1.40 9.27 -3.60
C LEU A 170 -0.20 8.80 -4.44
N ALA A 171 -0.37 7.76 -5.25
CA ALA A 171 0.69 7.22 -6.09
C ALA A 171 1.24 8.26 -7.08
N LYS A 172 0.40 9.15 -7.60
CA LYS A 172 0.79 10.26 -8.51
C LYS A 172 1.61 11.36 -7.82
N GLN A 173 1.65 11.40 -6.49
CA GLN A 173 2.41 12.41 -5.74
C GLN A 173 3.88 12.03 -5.53
N VAL A 174 4.28 10.81 -5.88
CA VAL A 174 5.67 10.37 -5.74
C VAL A 174 6.49 10.87 -6.92
N SER A 175 7.51 11.69 -6.65
CA SER A 175 8.41 12.22 -7.68
C SER A 175 9.53 11.25 -8.05
N GLU A 176 10.16 11.47 -9.20
CA GLU A 176 11.40 10.77 -9.58
C GLU A 176 12.53 10.95 -8.56
N GLU A 177 12.58 12.09 -7.87
CA GLU A 177 13.55 12.32 -6.79
C GLU A 177 13.30 11.37 -5.60
N ASN A 178 12.04 11.14 -5.25
CA ASN A 178 11.67 10.19 -4.21
C ASN A 178 12.10 8.77 -4.61
N TYR A 179 11.82 8.36 -5.85
CA TYR A 179 12.23 7.04 -6.35
C TYR A 179 13.75 6.86 -6.35
N LYS A 180 14.53 7.88 -6.73
CA LYS A 180 16.00 7.83 -6.66
C LYS A 180 16.54 7.57 -5.25
N LYS A 181 15.82 8.04 -4.23
CA LYS A 181 16.10 7.82 -2.80
C LYS A 181 15.57 6.49 -2.26
N GLY A 182 14.86 5.70 -3.09
CA GLY A 182 14.24 4.42 -2.70
C GLY A 182 12.83 4.55 -2.13
N LEU A 183 12.25 5.76 -2.12
CA LEU A 183 10.94 6.01 -1.54
C LEU A 183 9.81 5.71 -2.54
N ILE A 184 8.81 4.95 -2.09
CA ILE A 184 7.56 4.71 -2.82
C ILE A 184 6.36 5.50 -2.27
N TYR A 185 6.62 6.38 -1.30
CA TYR A 185 5.67 7.34 -0.75
C TYR A 185 6.29 8.74 -0.80
N PRO A 186 5.50 9.81 -1.02
CA PRO A 186 6.01 11.17 -0.95
C PRO A 186 6.32 11.57 0.51
N PRO A 187 7.13 12.60 0.78
CA PRO A 187 7.41 13.04 2.14
C PRO A 187 6.16 13.67 2.81
N PHE A 188 6.03 13.49 4.13
CA PHE A 188 4.95 14.09 4.93
C PHE A 188 4.95 15.62 4.98
N THR A 189 6.05 16.28 4.60
CA THR A 189 6.11 17.75 4.49
C THR A 189 5.06 18.29 3.51
N ASP A 190 4.66 17.49 2.51
CA ASP A 190 3.67 17.85 1.50
C ASP A 190 2.25 17.37 1.83
N ILE A 191 1.99 16.90 3.07
CA ILE A 191 0.76 16.15 3.41
C ILE A 191 -0.53 16.93 3.16
N ARG A 192 -0.54 18.26 3.31
CA ARG A 192 -1.72 19.08 3.01
C ARG A 192 -2.02 19.09 1.51
N LYS A 193 -1.01 19.25 0.66
CA LYS A 193 -1.16 19.18 -0.80
C LYS A 193 -1.63 17.79 -1.23
N ILE A 194 -0.98 16.74 -0.71
CA ILE A 194 -1.37 15.34 -0.95
C ILE A 194 -2.84 15.10 -0.56
N SER A 195 -3.25 15.63 0.61
CA SER A 195 -4.64 15.51 1.08
C SER A 195 -5.63 16.23 0.17
N ALA A 196 -5.26 17.38 -0.40
CA ALA A 196 -6.13 18.12 -1.34
C ALA A 196 -6.32 17.35 -2.64
N ASP A 197 -5.25 16.77 -3.20
CA ASP A 197 -5.31 15.95 -4.41
C ASP A 197 -6.12 14.66 -4.22
N ILE A 198 -5.95 13.99 -3.07
CA ILE A 198 -6.77 12.84 -2.69
C ILE A 198 -8.23 13.25 -2.52
N ALA A 199 -8.51 14.33 -1.80
CA ALA A 199 -9.86 14.84 -1.58
C ALA A 199 -10.57 15.16 -2.90
N ALA A 200 -9.88 15.83 -3.82
CA ALA A 200 -10.38 16.13 -5.14
C ALA A 200 -10.71 14.86 -5.94
N SER A 201 -9.85 13.85 -5.88
CA SER A 201 -10.04 12.58 -6.59
C SER A 201 -11.20 11.76 -6.01
N VAL A 202 -11.34 11.73 -4.68
CA VAL A 202 -12.45 11.07 -3.98
C VAL A 202 -13.77 11.78 -4.26
N ALA A 203 -13.79 13.12 -4.15
CA ALA A 203 -14.97 13.93 -4.48
C ALA A 203 -15.38 13.74 -5.95
N ALA A 204 -14.43 13.75 -6.88
CA ALA A 204 -14.69 13.49 -8.29
C ALA A 204 -15.38 12.13 -8.50
N LYS A 205 -14.92 11.10 -7.79
CA LYS A 205 -15.54 9.76 -7.84
C LYS A 205 -16.92 9.75 -7.21
N ALA A 206 -17.15 10.50 -6.14
CA ALA A 206 -18.49 10.63 -5.54
C ALA A 206 -19.50 11.27 -6.52
N TYR A 207 -19.09 12.30 -7.26
CA TYR A 207 -19.93 12.88 -8.33
C TYR A 207 -20.19 11.90 -9.47
N GLU A 208 -19.16 11.19 -9.95
CA GLU A 208 -19.28 10.19 -11.03
C GLU A 208 -20.27 9.07 -10.68
N LEU A 209 -20.26 8.61 -9.43
CA LEU A 209 -21.14 7.54 -8.95
C LEU A 209 -22.55 8.02 -8.57
N GLY A 210 -22.84 9.32 -8.68
CA GLY A 210 -24.13 9.89 -8.24
C GLY A 210 -24.34 9.84 -6.73
N LEU A 211 -23.26 9.79 -5.95
CA LEU A 211 -23.27 9.71 -4.48
C LEU A 211 -23.04 11.06 -3.80
N ALA A 212 -22.66 12.09 -4.55
CA ALA A 212 -22.45 13.45 -4.06
C ALA A 212 -23.77 14.25 -4.02
N THR A 213 -23.97 15.03 -2.95
CA THR A 213 -25.18 15.85 -2.75
C THR A 213 -24.93 17.35 -2.86
N HIS A 214 -23.67 17.79 -2.73
CA HIS A 214 -23.32 19.20 -2.95
C HIS A 214 -23.26 19.49 -4.45
N ILE A 215 -24.36 19.96 -5.02
CA ILE A 215 -24.54 20.20 -6.46
C ILE A 215 -24.73 21.71 -6.69
N PRO A 216 -24.14 22.31 -7.75
CA PRO A 216 -23.34 21.67 -8.79
C PRO A 216 -21.91 21.31 -8.34
N ARG A 217 -21.29 20.37 -9.07
CA ARG A 217 -19.87 20.02 -8.90
C ARG A 217 -18.98 21.25 -9.18
N PRO A 218 -18.08 21.64 -8.26
CA PRO A 218 -17.11 22.69 -8.52
C PRO A 218 -16.17 22.35 -9.69
N GLN A 219 -15.80 23.35 -10.48
CA GLN A 219 -14.99 23.17 -11.68
C GLN A 219 -13.56 22.69 -11.34
N ASP A 220 -12.93 23.28 -10.32
CA ASP A 220 -11.61 22.93 -9.83
C ASP A 220 -11.71 22.31 -8.42
N LEU A 221 -11.71 20.98 -8.37
CA LEU A 221 -11.88 20.25 -7.11
C LEU A 221 -10.65 20.33 -6.20
N VAL A 222 -9.45 20.53 -6.74
CA VAL A 222 -8.24 20.67 -5.92
C VAL A 222 -8.29 22.01 -5.19
N LYS A 223 -8.53 23.10 -5.91
CA LYS A 223 -8.70 24.43 -5.27
C LYS A 223 -9.87 24.45 -4.30
N TYR A 224 -10.98 23.79 -4.63
CA TYR A 224 -12.10 23.69 -3.71
C TYR A 224 -11.70 22.93 -2.44
N ALA A 225 -10.97 21.82 -2.55
CA ALA A 225 -10.46 21.07 -1.40
C ALA A 225 -9.56 21.94 -0.52
N GLU A 226 -8.60 22.66 -1.11
CA GLU A 226 -7.73 23.60 -0.41
C GLU A 226 -8.53 24.68 0.33
N SER A 227 -9.58 25.23 -0.30
CA SER A 227 -10.44 26.25 0.31
C SER A 227 -11.27 25.73 1.50
N CYS A 228 -11.54 24.42 1.54
CA CYS A 228 -12.27 23.77 2.62
C CYS A 228 -11.36 23.39 3.81
N MET A 229 -10.03 23.46 3.67
CA MET A 229 -9.11 23.07 4.73
C MET A 229 -9.09 24.09 5.87
N TYR A 230 -9.14 23.59 7.10
CA TYR A 230 -8.92 24.43 8.28
C TYR A 230 -7.50 25.02 8.28
N SER A 231 -7.41 26.33 8.48
CA SER A 231 -6.16 27.05 8.71
C SER A 231 -5.96 27.33 10.20
N PRO A 232 -4.87 26.85 10.82
CA PRO A 232 -4.59 27.05 12.25
C PRO A 232 -4.04 28.44 12.59
N VAL A 233 -4.08 29.40 11.66
CA VAL A 233 -3.69 30.80 11.93
C VAL A 233 -4.69 31.41 12.90
N TYR A 234 -4.18 32.07 13.96
CA TYR A 234 -5.02 32.74 14.94
C TYR A 234 -6.01 33.69 14.27
N ARG A 235 -7.23 33.72 14.80
CA ARG A 235 -8.25 34.68 14.40
C ARG A 235 -8.04 35.97 15.18
N ASN A 236 -8.34 37.10 14.54
CA ASN A 236 -8.41 38.37 15.23
C ASN A 236 -9.73 38.43 16.01
N TYR A 237 -9.65 38.59 17.32
CA TYR A 237 -10.82 38.85 18.16
C TYR A 237 -11.11 40.36 18.21
N ARG A 238 -12.37 40.70 18.46
CA ARG A 238 -12.81 42.08 18.73
C ARG A 238 -12.87 42.31 20.23
#